data_AF-A0A0Q6T344-F1
#
_entry.id   AF-A0A0Q6T344-F1
#
_cell.length_a   1.000
_cell.length_b   1.000
_cell.length_c   1.000
_cell.angle_alpha   90.00
_cell.angle_beta   90.00
_cell.angle_gamma   90.00
#
_symmetry.space_group_name_H-M   'P 1'
#
loop_
_entity.id
_entity.type
_entity.pdbx_description
1 polymer ?
#
loop_
_entity_poly.entity_id
_entity_poly.type
_entity_poly.pdbx_seq_one_letter_code
_entity_poly.pdbx_strand_id
1 'polypeptide(L)'
;MNNRHRKTLAAVFDEPVSGTLAWADIESLLVGVGCAILEGNGSRVRFVFGTEIESFHRPHPAKEAKRYQVRAARDFLLRIGIKP
;
A
#
# COMPACT_ATOMS: atom_id res chain seq x y z
N MET A 1 -11.36 -1.83 8.56
CA MET A 1 -10.40 -2.93 8.32
C MET A 1 -11.01 -4.30 8.58
N ASN A 2 -10.85 -5.24 7.65
CA ASN A 2 -11.21 -6.65 7.82
C ASN A 2 -9.99 -7.53 8.18
N ASN A 3 -10.18 -8.85 8.35
CA ASN A 3 -9.09 -9.79 8.67
C ASN A 3 -7.97 -9.81 7.62
N ARG A 4 -8.30 -9.67 6.33
CA ARG A 4 -7.31 -9.63 5.24
C ARG A 4 -6.45 -8.36 5.31
N HIS A 5 -7.06 -7.22 5.61
CA HIS A 5 -6.34 -5.96 5.83
C HIS A 5 -5.38 -6.06 7.00
N ARG A 6 -5.79 -6.61 8.14
CA ARG A 6 -4.90 -6.81 9.30
C ARG A 6 -3.67 -7.68 8.97
N LYS A 7 -3.87 -8.79 8.24
CA LYS A 7 -2.76 -9.65 7.79
C LYS A 7 -1.81 -8.92 6.84
N THR A 8 -2.37 -8.14 5.91
CA THR A 8 -1.59 -7.34 4.96
C THR A 8 -0.80 -6.27 5.70
N LEU A 9 -1.42 -5.59 6.66
CA LEU A 9 -0.78 -4.58 7.49
C LEU A 9 0.41 -5.17 8.25
N ALA A 10 0.25 -6.32 8.91
CA ALA A 10 1.36 -7.02 9.55
C ALA A 10 2.50 -7.32 8.54
N ALA A 11 2.17 -7.91 7.38
CA ALA A 11 3.15 -8.27 6.36
C ALA A 11 3.90 -7.07 5.75
N VAL A 12 3.27 -5.88 5.68
CA VAL A 12 3.92 -4.64 5.24
C VAL A 12 4.99 -4.18 6.24
N PHE A 13 4.80 -4.48 7.52
CA PHE A 13 5.69 -4.09 8.61
C PHE A 13 6.77 -5.14 8.95
N ASP A 14 6.70 -6.34 8.37
CA ASP A 14 7.71 -7.38 8.55
C ASP A 14 9.11 -6.94 8.08
N GLU A 15 10.14 -7.45 8.77
CA GLU A 15 11.55 -7.33 8.38
C GLU A 15 12.19 -8.74 8.36
N PRO A 16 12.73 -9.21 7.22
CA PRO A 16 12.88 -8.50 5.97
C PRO A 16 11.57 -8.29 5.20
N VAL A 17 11.48 -7.16 4.49
CA VAL A 17 10.31 -6.83 3.64
C VAL A 17 10.00 -7.96 2.65
N SER A 18 8.75 -8.45 2.68
CA SER A 18 8.28 -9.49 1.78
C SER A 18 8.37 -9.06 0.31
N GLY A 19 8.90 -9.95 -0.54
CA GLY A 19 8.91 -9.79 -1.99
C GLY A 19 7.72 -10.44 -2.70
N THR A 20 6.78 -11.03 -1.96
CA THR A 20 5.66 -11.82 -2.50
C THR A 20 4.30 -11.21 -2.20
N LEU A 21 4.25 -10.04 -1.56
CA LEU A 21 3.00 -9.37 -1.21
C LEU A 21 2.29 -8.87 -2.47
N ALA A 22 1.05 -9.29 -2.68
CA ALA A 22 0.27 -8.85 -3.85
C ALA A 22 -0.04 -7.35 -3.76
N TRP A 23 0.16 -6.62 -4.86
CA TRP A 23 -0.14 -5.18 -4.90
C TRP A 23 -1.60 -4.88 -4.56
N ALA A 24 -2.53 -5.71 -5.05
CA ALA A 24 -3.96 -5.55 -4.79
C ALA A 24 -4.32 -5.62 -3.29
N ASP A 25 -3.55 -6.36 -2.49
CA ASP A 25 -3.74 -6.40 -1.04
C ASP A 25 -3.33 -5.08 -0.38
N ILE A 26 -2.21 -4.49 -0.81
CA ILE A 26 -1.74 -3.18 -0.34
C ILE A 26 -2.73 -2.08 -0.74
N GLU A 27 -3.16 -2.06 -2.00
CA GLU A 27 -4.15 -1.10 -2.50
C GLU A 27 -5.48 -1.21 -1.74
N SER A 28 -5.97 -2.44 -1.52
CA SER A 28 -7.18 -2.68 -0.72
C SER A 28 -7.02 -2.28 0.74
N LEU A 29 -5.84 -2.51 1.34
CA LEU A 29 -5.53 -2.05 2.70
C LEU A 29 -5.59 -0.52 2.79
N LEU A 30 -4.94 0.20 1.87
CA LEU A 30 -4.92 1.67 1.86
C LEU A 30 -6.33 2.26 1.75
N VAL A 31 -7.17 1.70 0.86
CA VAL A 31 -8.60 2.07 0.81
C VAL A 31 -9.31 1.71 2.11
N GLY A 32 -9.04 0.52 2.67
CA GLY A 32 -9.66 0.00 3.88
C GLY A 32 -9.31 0.77 5.18
N VAL A 33 -8.25 1.58 5.17
CA VAL A 33 -7.89 2.51 6.25
C VAL A 33 -8.40 3.93 6.00
N GLY A 34 -9.09 4.18 4.88
CA GLY A 34 -9.74 5.45 4.58
C GLY A 34 -9.04 6.31 3.54
N CYS A 35 -8.04 5.80 2.81
CA CYS A 35 -7.42 6.56 1.72
C CYS A 35 -8.37 6.67 0.52
N ALA A 36 -8.45 7.87 -0.06
CA ALA A 36 -9.04 8.06 -1.38
C ALA A 36 -8.02 7.67 -2.47
N ILE A 37 -8.51 7.09 -3.57
CA ILE A 37 -7.72 6.78 -4.77
C ILE A 37 -7.89 7.88 -5.80
N LEU A 38 -6.77 8.35 -6.37
CA LEU A 38 -6.75 9.18 -7.56
C LEU A 38 -6.00 8.43 -8.68
N GLU A 39 -6.72 8.11 -9.74
CA GLU A 39 -6.14 7.49 -10.93
C GLU A 39 -5.23 8.48 -11.67
N GLY A 40 -4.09 7.99 -12.16
CA GLY A 40 -3.20 8.72 -13.05
C GLY A 40 -3.14 8.07 -14.43
N ASN A 41 -2.30 8.61 -15.32
CA ASN A 41 -2.10 8.00 -16.63
C ASN A 41 -1.40 6.63 -16.49
N GLY A 42 -1.91 5.63 -17.21
CA GLY A 42 -1.36 4.28 -17.22
C GLY A 42 -1.49 3.58 -15.87
N SER A 43 -0.40 3.00 -15.36
CA SER A 43 -0.40 2.29 -14.07
C SER A 43 -0.21 3.21 -12.87
N ARG A 44 -0.14 4.53 -13.05
CA ARG A 44 0.09 5.46 -11.95
C ARG A 44 -1.17 5.60 -11.09
N VAL A 45 -1.01 5.53 -9.78
CA VAL A 45 -2.10 5.68 -8.79
C VAL A 45 -1.59 6.50 -7.61
N ARG A 46 -2.45 7.36 -7.06
CA ARG A 46 -2.15 8.11 -5.83
C ARG A 46 -3.14 7.77 -4.74
N PHE A 47 -2.67 7.71 -3.51
CA PHE A 47 -3.49 7.56 -2.31
C PHE A 47 -3.44 8.85 -1.50
N VAL A 48 -4.61 9.31 -1.06
CA VAL A 48 -4.76 10.56 -0.32
C VAL A 48 -5.44 10.28 1.02
N PHE A 49 -4.85 10.77 2.10
CA PHE A 49 -5.42 10.72 3.45
C PHE A 49 -5.20 12.07 4.15
N GLY A 50 -6.27 12.86 4.26
CA GLY A 50 -6.14 14.26 4.71
C GLY A 50 -5.23 15.07 3.78
N THR A 51 -4.13 15.58 4.30
CA THR A 51 -3.11 16.32 3.55
C THR A 51 -1.97 15.43 3.03
N GLU A 52 -1.91 14.17 3.47
CA GLU A 52 -0.85 13.23 3.07
C GLU A 52 -1.19 12.58 1.74
N ILE A 53 -0.20 12.54 0.85
CA ILE A 53 -0.30 11.91 -0.46
C ILE A 53 0.87 10.95 -0.64
N GLU A 54 0.61 9.79 -1.25
CA GLU A 54 1.65 8.88 -1.73
C GLU A 54 1.35 8.42 -3.15
N SER A 55 2.37 8.35 -4.00
CA SER A 55 2.23 7.99 -5.41
C SER A 55 2.93 6.67 -5.73
N PHE A 56 2.23 5.79 -6.44
CA PHE A 56 2.74 4.49 -6.87
C PHE A 56 2.52 4.28 -8.36
N HIS A 57 3.20 3.26 -8.88
CA HIS A 57 2.86 2.66 -10.17
C HIS A 57 2.47 1.20 -9.90
N ARG A 58 1.27 0.80 -10.30
CA ARG A 58 0.82 -0.58 -10.18
C ARG A 58 1.81 -1.50 -10.93
N PRO A 59 2.27 -2.60 -10.32
CA PRO A 59 3.19 -3.54 -10.97
C PRO A 59 2.64 -4.08 -12.30
N HIS A 60 3.51 -4.16 -13.30
CA HIS A 60 3.22 -4.81 -14.58
C HIS A 60 4.54 -5.36 -15.19
N PRO A 61 4.58 -6.60 -15.70
CA PRO A 61 3.48 -7.58 -15.79
C PRO A 61 3.22 -8.38 -14.49
N ALA A 62 4.12 -8.29 -13.50
CA ALA A 62 3.99 -9.01 -12.23
C ALA A 62 2.80 -8.50 -11.40
N LYS A 63 2.29 -9.32 -10.48
CA LYS A 63 1.16 -8.97 -9.58
C LYS A 63 1.65 -8.51 -8.20
N GLU A 64 2.87 -8.91 -7.85
CA GLU A 64 3.53 -8.65 -6.58
C GLU A 64 4.07 -7.22 -6.54
N ALA A 65 3.91 -6.58 -5.39
CA ALA A 65 4.54 -5.31 -5.10
C ALA A 65 6.06 -5.50 -5.01
N LYS A 66 6.81 -4.61 -5.65
CA LYS A 66 8.27 -4.59 -5.46
C LYS A 66 8.58 -4.19 -4.03
N ARG A 67 9.70 -4.67 -3.47
CA ARG A 67 10.11 -4.36 -2.08
C ARG A 67 10.11 -2.86 -1.77
N TYR A 68 10.48 -2.00 -2.71
CA TYR A 68 10.43 -0.55 -2.52
C TYR A 68 9.00 -0.01 -2.39
N GLN A 69 8.01 -0.62 -3.05
CA GLN A 69 6.60 -0.22 -2.94
C GLN A 69 6.03 -0.64 -1.59
N VAL A 70 6.44 -1.80 -1.08
CA VAL A 70 6.07 -2.23 0.27
C VAL A 70 6.66 -1.29 1.32
N ARG A 71 7.94 -0.89 1.17
CA ARG A 71 8.56 0.12 2.03
C ARG A 71 7.83 1.47 1.97
N ALA A 72 7.54 1.97 0.77
CA ALA A 72 6.79 3.21 0.60
C ALA A 72 5.37 3.14 1.20
N ALA A 73 4.68 2.00 1.07
CA ALA A 73 3.39 1.77 1.72
C ALA A 73 3.51 1.76 3.25
N ARG A 74 4.55 1.12 3.81
CA ARG A 74 4.85 1.15 5.26
C ARG A 74 5.07 2.58 5.75
N ASP A 75 5.90 3.34 5.04
CA ASP A 75 6.24 4.71 5.41
C ASP A 75 5.02 5.64 5.31
N PHE A 76 4.17 5.45 4.29
CA PHE A 76 2.91 6.17 4.17
C PHE A 76 1.94 5.83 5.30
N LEU A 77 1.75 4.54 5.61
CA LEU A 77 0.91 4.08 6.74
C LEU A 77 1.37 4.71 8.07
N LEU A 78 2.68 4.76 8.31
CA LEU A 78 3.25 5.45 9.46
C LEU A 78 2.94 6.95 9.49
N ARG A 79 3.08 7.66 8.37
CA ARG A 79 2.74 9.09 8.25
C ARG A 79 1.28 9.36 8.59
N ILE A 80 0.38 8.47 8.17
CA ILE A 80 -1.07 8.60 8.44
C ILE A 80 -1.50 7.96 9.77
N GLY A 81 -0.54 7.56 10.62
CA GLY A 81 -0.79 7.06 11.97
C GLY A 81 -1.29 5.61 12.06
N ILE A 82 -1.23 4.83 10.98
CA ILE A 82 -1.63 3.43 10.95
C ILE A 82 -0.43 2.53 11.29
N LYS A 83 -0.61 1.67 12.30
CA LYS A 83 0.37 0.68 12.77
C LYS A 83 -0.33 -0.67 12.98
N PRO A 84 0.39 -1.80 12.92
CA PRO A 84 -0.16 -3.14 13.18
C PRO A 84 -0.88 -3.25 14.53
#